data_AF-A0AAE0G7M9-F1
#
_entry.id   AF-A0AAE0G7M9-F1
#
_cell.length_a   1.000
_cell.length_b   1.000
_cell.length_c   1.000
_cell.angle_alpha   90.00
_cell.angle_beta   90.00
_cell.angle_gamma   90.00
#
_symmetry.space_group_name_H-M   'P 1'
#
loop_
_entity.id
_entity.type
_entity.pdbx_description
1 polymer ?
#
loop_
_entity_poly.entity_id
_entity_poly.type
_entity_poly.pdbx_seq_one_letter_code
_entity_poly.pdbx_strand_id
1 'polypeptide(L)'
;MGVDSVLQASEGAAHEARALLASASLDLLRTEEALSIERGRNATLKHTLASEKRAAREHKSKHTALQKTLKKQETVHTKHLRLAQKQLSEGEAEVAKVSLELERTRKQLASRANTAKADLQEELDACKTSRMEEARAHKQAKAPTVSYHRQGKQTIAVTAAKAKAAILSEENAYLHLENADLLAQIDDFSSTNEIVTYKGGQYVDFVRQTYYDLLAENVAAERIEPTMRIVLRRFVGREVGDLPRKSLCREMYAECLGLAQMQRGEVLTDPALEHATHSTDGTSKWQDKYNGGQWIVKTPQGKSRVYTGYLKDSADGTAMGIQKTLQEGLEDIEKAVTTLHPSTAARRVMNKILVVTKSTMSDRCITQKKFNLENFVDVRVQALRETIDSDDWDLLTEEE
;
A
#
# COMPACT_ATOMS: atom_id res chain seq x y z
N MET A 1 90.07 -9.16 -87.50
CA MET A 1 89.17 -8.22 -86.80
C MET A 1 87.75 -8.81 -86.75
N GLY A 2 87.46 -9.83 -85.93
CA GLY A 2 86.13 -10.44 -85.97
C GLY A 2 85.78 -11.47 -84.90
N VAL A 3 86.55 -11.57 -83.81
CA VAL A 3 86.28 -12.54 -82.72
C VAL A 3 85.69 -11.84 -81.50
N ASP A 4 86.09 -10.60 -81.22
CA ASP A 4 85.53 -9.79 -80.11
C ASP A 4 84.05 -9.41 -80.32
N SER A 5 83.59 -9.30 -81.58
CA SER A 5 82.19 -8.96 -81.91
C SER A 5 81.20 -10.10 -81.61
N VAL A 6 81.63 -11.36 -81.69
CA VAL A 6 80.76 -12.53 -81.45
C VAL A 6 80.65 -12.82 -79.95
N LEU A 7 81.74 -12.63 -79.19
CA LEU A 7 81.75 -12.74 -77.73
C LEU A 7 80.91 -11.62 -77.07
N GLN A 8 80.98 -10.38 -77.55
CA GLN A 8 80.12 -9.29 -77.06
C GLN A 8 78.63 -9.51 -77.37
N ALA A 9 78.29 -10.09 -78.53
CA ALA A 9 76.91 -10.44 -78.85
C ALA A 9 76.37 -11.60 -77.97
N SER A 10 77.21 -12.58 -77.66
CA SER A 10 76.90 -13.71 -76.77
C SER A 10 76.66 -13.26 -75.31
N GLU A 11 77.50 -12.36 -74.79
CA GLU A 11 77.32 -11.81 -73.44
C GLU A 11 76.08 -10.90 -73.35
N GLY A 12 75.79 -10.12 -74.40
CA GLY A 12 74.56 -9.33 -74.50
C GLY A 12 73.30 -10.20 -74.46
N ALA A 13 73.26 -11.27 -75.25
CA ALA A 13 72.14 -12.21 -75.26
C ALA A 13 71.96 -12.96 -73.92
N ALA A 14 73.07 -13.33 -73.26
CA ALA A 14 73.03 -13.95 -71.93
C ALA A 14 72.54 -12.97 -70.85
N HIS A 15 72.92 -11.69 -70.94
CA HIS A 15 72.47 -10.65 -70.01
C HIS A 15 70.99 -10.31 -70.23
N GLU A 16 70.52 -10.28 -71.48
CA GLU A 16 69.11 -10.10 -71.84
C GLU A 16 68.26 -11.28 -71.37
N ALA A 17 68.72 -12.53 -71.57
CA ALA A 17 68.05 -13.72 -71.06
C ALA A 17 67.97 -13.73 -69.52
N ARG A 18 69.02 -13.29 -68.81
CA ARG A 18 69.00 -13.13 -67.34
C ARG A 18 68.04 -12.04 -66.89
N ALA A 19 67.98 -10.91 -67.60
CA ALA A 19 67.03 -9.84 -67.32
C ALA A 19 65.57 -10.28 -67.52
N LEU A 20 65.30 -11.04 -68.59
CA LEU A 20 63.98 -11.62 -68.85
C LEU A 20 63.58 -12.67 -67.81
N LEU A 21 64.51 -13.55 -67.40
CA LEU A 21 64.26 -14.52 -66.32
C LEU A 21 64.04 -13.84 -64.96
N ALA A 22 64.79 -12.77 -64.66
CA ALA A 22 64.59 -11.99 -63.45
C ALA A 22 63.23 -11.28 -63.46
N SER A 23 62.82 -10.70 -64.59
CA SER A 23 61.50 -10.08 -64.77
C SER A 23 60.38 -11.11 -64.59
N ALA A 24 60.47 -12.26 -65.26
CA ALA A 24 59.49 -13.33 -65.14
C ALA A 24 59.40 -13.89 -63.71
N SER A 25 60.53 -14.01 -63.01
CA SER A 25 60.55 -14.44 -61.60
C SER A 25 59.87 -13.42 -60.68
N LEU A 26 60.05 -12.13 -60.95
CA LEU A 26 59.45 -11.03 -60.17
C LEU A 26 57.94 -10.95 -60.42
N ASP A 27 57.50 -11.18 -61.66
CA ASP A 27 56.07 -11.27 -61.99
C ASP A 27 55.41 -12.50 -61.36
N LEU A 28 56.11 -13.65 -61.30
CA LEU A 28 55.62 -14.84 -60.62
C LEU A 28 55.44 -14.59 -59.11
N LEU A 29 56.41 -13.95 -58.45
CA LEU A 29 56.29 -13.54 -57.05
C LEU A 29 55.12 -12.58 -56.81
N ARG A 30 54.92 -11.59 -57.69
CA ARG A 30 53.77 -10.66 -57.60
C ARG A 30 52.43 -11.39 -57.77
N THR A 31 52.35 -12.37 -58.67
CA THR A 31 51.12 -13.16 -58.84
C THR A 31 50.85 -14.09 -57.66
N GLU A 32 51.88 -14.69 -57.06
CA GLU A 32 51.74 -15.48 -55.83
C GLU A 32 51.30 -14.63 -54.64
N GLU A 33 51.86 -13.42 -54.49
CA GLU A 33 51.46 -12.46 -53.46
C GLU A 33 50.00 -12.03 -53.65
N ALA A 34 49.60 -11.70 -54.88
CA ALA A 34 48.21 -11.35 -55.20
C ALA A 34 47.23 -12.51 -54.89
N LEU A 35 47.60 -13.75 -55.23
CA LEU A 35 46.80 -14.95 -54.91
C LEU A 35 46.72 -15.20 -53.39
N SER A 36 47.81 -14.94 -52.65
CA SER A 36 47.83 -15.04 -51.19
C SER A 36 46.87 -14.02 -50.55
N ILE A 37 46.90 -12.77 -51.01
CA ILE A 37 45.99 -11.71 -50.57
C ILE A 37 44.52 -12.06 -50.89
N GLU A 38 44.24 -12.54 -52.11
CA GLU A 38 42.92 -13.03 -52.53
C GLU A 38 42.40 -14.16 -51.63
N ARG A 39 43.25 -15.15 -51.31
CA ARG A 39 42.91 -16.25 -50.40
C ARG A 39 42.61 -15.74 -48.99
N GLY A 40 43.42 -14.80 -48.48
CA GLY A 40 43.19 -14.13 -47.19
C GLY A 40 41.85 -13.41 -47.16
N ARG A 41 41.55 -12.57 -48.16
CA ARG A 41 40.26 -11.86 -48.29
C ARG A 41 39.08 -12.82 -48.35
N ASN A 42 39.18 -13.89 -49.15
CA ASN A 42 38.13 -14.90 -49.24
C ASN A 42 37.90 -15.64 -47.91
N ALA A 43 38.95 -15.93 -47.14
CA ALA A 43 38.82 -16.52 -45.82
C ALA A 43 38.13 -15.57 -44.84
N THR A 44 38.50 -14.28 -44.84
CA THR A 44 37.86 -13.25 -44.01
C THR A 44 36.37 -13.11 -44.36
N LEU A 45 36.03 -13.03 -45.66
CA LEU A 45 34.64 -12.94 -46.13
C LEU A 45 33.80 -14.16 -45.73
N LYS A 46 34.37 -15.37 -45.80
CA LYS A 46 33.69 -16.59 -45.33
C LYS A 46 33.42 -16.54 -43.84
N HIS A 47 34.37 -16.04 -43.05
CA HIS A 47 34.21 -15.91 -41.60
C HIS A 47 33.15 -14.87 -41.24
N THR A 48 33.17 -13.67 -41.84
CA THR A 48 32.16 -12.63 -41.60
C THR A 48 30.76 -13.09 -42.01
N LEU A 49 30.62 -13.73 -43.17
CA LEU A 49 29.34 -14.29 -43.61
C LEU A 49 28.81 -15.37 -42.65
N ALA A 50 29.70 -16.21 -42.10
CA ALA A 50 29.32 -17.20 -41.10
C ALA A 50 28.87 -16.56 -39.78
N SER A 51 29.56 -15.51 -39.31
CA SER A 51 29.15 -14.76 -38.11
C SER A 51 27.82 -14.05 -38.30
N GLU A 52 27.59 -13.42 -39.46
CA GLU A 52 26.32 -12.75 -39.77
C GLU A 52 25.16 -13.74 -39.84
N LYS A 53 25.37 -14.91 -40.46
CA LYS A 53 24.35 -15.99 -40.48
C LYS A 53 24.01 -16.48 -39.08
N ARG A 54 24.98 -16.56 -38.16
CA ARG A 54 24.74 -16.91 -36.75
C ARG A 54 23.94 -15.82 -36.04
N ALA A 55 24.34 -14.56 -36.20
CA ALA A 55 23.64 -13.41 -35.63
C ALA A 55 22.18 -13.32 -36.14
N ALA A 56 21.95 -13.54 -37.44
CA ALA A 56 20.60 -13.56 -38.02
C ALA A 56 19.72 -14.68 -37.45
N ARG A 57 20.29 -15.89 -37.24
CA ARG A 57 19.58 -17.01 -36.60
C ARG A 57 19.24 -16.69 -35.14
N GLU A 58 20.17 -16.10 -34.40
CA GLU A 58 19.94 -15.69 -33.02
C GLU A 58 18.85 -14.61 -32.93
N HIS A 59 18.91 -13.60 -33.80
CA HIS A 59 17.89 -12.56 -33.85
C HIS A 59 16.51 -13.12 -34.21
N LYS A 60 16.42 -14.06 -35.17
CA LYS A 60 15.17 -14.75 -35.50
C LYS A 60 14.63 -15.57 -34.33
N SER A 61 15.50 -16.25 -33.58
CA SER A 61 15.14 -16.99 -32.37
C SER A 61 14.58 -16.04 -31.29
N LYS A 62 15.28 -14.95 -31.00
CA LYS A 62 14.84 -13.91 -30.04
C LYS A 62 13.51 -13.29 -30.44
N HIS A 63 13.32 -12.95 -31.71
CA HIS A 63 12.05 -12.40 -32.22
C HIS A 63 10.89 -13.39 -32.04
N THR A 64 11.11 -14.68 -32.30
CA THR A 64 10.10 -15.73 -32.13
C THR A 64 9.75 -15.92 -30.64
N ALA A 65 10.74 -15.85 -29.75
CA ALA A 65 10.52 -15.91 -28.31
C ALA A 65 9.68 -14.71 -27.82
N LEU A 66 10.00 -13.49 -28.27
CA LEU A 66 9.26 -12.27 -27.94
C LEU A 66 7.81 -12.32 -28.43
N GLN A 67 7.55 -12.83 -29.64
CA GLN A 67 6.19 -13.01 -30.14
C GLN A 67 5.38 -14.00 -29.28
N LYS A 68 6.01 -15.08 -28.79
CA LYS A 68 5.36 -16.04 -27.88
C LYS A 68 5.03 -15.40 -26.52
N THR A 69 5.94 -14.59 -25.96
CA THR A 69 5.70 -13.89 -24.70
C THR A 69 4.59 -12.84 -24.84
N LEU A 70 4.54 -12.11 -25.97
CA LEU A 70 3.49 -11.13 -26.25
C LEU A 70 2.12 -11.80 -26.31
N LYS A 71 1.98 -12.88 -27.08
CA LYS A 71 0.73 -13.66 -27.16
C LYS A 71 0.30 -14.19 -25.79
N LYS A 72 1.25 -14.65 -24.96
CA LYS A 72 0.95 -15.09 -23.59
C LYS A 72 0.41 -13.93 -22.75
N GLN A 73 1.02 -12.74 -22.83
CA GLN A 73 0.53 -11.55 -22.12
C GLN A 73 -0.86 -11.12 -22.59
N GLU A 74 -1.15 -11.14 -23.89
CA GLU A 74 -2.49 -10.85 -24.43
C GLU A 74 -3.55 -11.81 -23.90
N THR A 75 -3.24 -13.11 -23.83
CA THR A 75 -4.18 -14.11 -23.26
C THR A 75 -4.43 -13.92 -21.76
N VAL A 76 -3.41 -13.48 -21.01
CA VAL A 76 -3.56 -13.18 -19.58
C VAL A 76 -4.37 -11.91 -19.39
N HIS A 77 -4.08 -10.85 -20.16
CA HIS A 77 -4.79 -9.59 -20.09
C HIS A 77 -6.28 -9.75 -20.44
N THR A 78 -6.60 -10.49 -21.49
CA THR A 78 -8.00 -10.79 -21.87
C THR A 78 -8.75 -11.60 -20.80
N LYS A 79 -8.08 -12.53 -20.10
CA LYS A 79 -8.67 -13.24 -18.96
C LYS A 79 -8.97 -12.31 -17.79
N HIS A 80 -8.03 -11.42 -17.43
CA HIS A 80 -8.25 -10.44 -16.37
C HIS A 80 -9.38 -9.47 -16.71
N LEU A 81 -9.46 -9.02 -17.96
CA LEU A 81 -10.51 -8.11 -18.41
C LEU A 81 -11.91 -8.76 -18.34
N ARG A 82 -12.02 -10.05 -18.71
CA ARG A 82 -13.27 -10.81 -18.53
C ARG A 82 -13.66 -11.00 -17.07
N LEU A 83 -12.69 -11.26 -16.19
CA LEU A 83 -12.95 -11.39 -14.76
C LEU A 83 -13.44 -10.06 -14.16
N ALA A 84 -12.79 -8.95 -14.52
CA ALA A 84 -13.19 -7.62 -14.08
C ALA A 84 -14.60 -7.25 -14.57
N GLN A 85 -14.93 -7.55 -15.84
CA GLN A 85 -16.28 -7.35 -16.38
C GLN A 85 -17.33 -8.18 -15.63
N LYS A 86 -17.00 -9.42 -15.28
CA LYS A 86 -17.90 -10.28 -14.48
C LYS A 86 -18.14 -9.70 -13.09
N GLN A 87 -17.07 -9.30 -12.39
CA GLN A 87 -17.17 -8.67 -11.06
C GLN A 87 -17.97 -7.37 -11.09
N LEU A 88 -17.81 -6.57 -12.15
CA LEU A 88 -18.58 -5.34 -12.32
C LEU A 88 -20.08 -5.64 -12.51
N SER A 89 -20.42 -6.63 -13.33
CA SER A 89 -21.82 -7.05 -13.51
C SER A 89 -22.46 -7.64 -12.25
N GLU A 90 -21.68 -8.36 -11.42
CA GLU A 90 -22.13 -8.89 -10.13
C GLU A 90 -22.37 -7.75 -9.13
N GLY A 91 -21.46 -6.76 -9.08
CA GLY A 91 -21.61 -5.56 -8.26
C GLY A 91 -22.81 -4.70 -8.66
N GLU A 92 -23.05 -4.52 -9.96
CA GLU A 92 -24.24 -3.81 -10.46
C GLU A 92 -25.55 -4.50 -10.05
N ALA A 93 -25.59 -5.84 -10.09
CA ALA A 93 -26.75 -6.61 -9.66
C ALA A 93 -26.99 -6.48 -8.14
N GLU A 94 -25.93 -6.46 -7.32
CA GLU A 94 -26.02 -6.28 -5.88
C GLU A 94 -26.51 -4.87 -5.52
N VAL A 95 -25.99 -3.83 -6.18
CA VAL A 95 -26.44 -2.45 -6.00
C VAL A 95 -27.92 -2.30 -6.38
N ALA A 96 -28.37 -2.94 -7.45
CA ALA A 96 -29.78 -2.93 -7.85
C ALA A 96 -30.68 -3.60 -6.78
N LYS A 97 -30.22 -4.71 -6.20
CA LYS A 97 -30.94 -5.41 -5.11
C LYS A 97 -31.04 -4.54 -3.85
N VAL A 98 -29.93 -3.95 -3.42
CA VAL A 98 -29.90 -3.07 -2.24
C VAL A 98 -30.78 -1.84 -2.46
N SER A 99 -30.77 -1.27 -3.66
CA SER A 99 -31.63 -0.12 -4.02
C SER A 99 -33.12 -0.47 -3.90
N LEU A 100 -33.52 -1.65 -4.35
CA LEU A 100 -34.90 -2.15 -4.21
C LEU A 100 -35.30 -2.37 -2.74
N GLU A 101 -34.39 -2.92 -1.93
CA GLU A 101 -34.62 -3.10 -0.49
C GLU A 101 -34.77 -1.75 0.23
N LEU A 102 -33.93 -0.76 -0.12
CA LEU A 102 -33.97 0.59 0.43
C LEU A 102 -35.25 1.33 0.04
N GLU A 103 -35.76 1.13 -1.18
CA GLU A 103 -37.05 1.67 -1.59
C GLU A 103 -38.22 1.02 -0.81
N ARG A 104 -38.16 -0.28 -0.54
CA ARG A 104 -39.15 -0.99 0.27
C ARG A 104 -39.14 -0.49 1.72
N THR A 105 -37.98 -0.36 2.35
CA THR A 105 -37.88 0.16 3.72
C THR A 105 -38.35 1.61 3.80
N ARG A 106 -38.03 2.44 2.81
CA ARG A 106 -38.54 3.82 2.72
C ARG A 106 -40.05 3.87 2.64
N LYS A 107 -40.69 3.00 1.84
CA LYS A 107 -42.16 2.90 1.75
C LYS A 107 -42.78 2.44 3.08
N GLN A 108 -42.17 1.48 3.77
CA GLN A 108 -42.62 1.02 5.09
C GLN A 108 -42.47 2.08 6.18
N LEU A 109 -41.38 2.84 6.18
CA LEU A 109 -41.19 3.94 7.12
C LEU A 109 -42.18 5.07 6.86
N ALA A 110 -42.45 5.39 5.59
CA ALA A 110 -43.45 6.40 5.22
C ALA A 110 -44.86 5.98 5.67
N SER A 111 -45.24 4.70 5.51
CA SER A 111 -46.55 4.23 6.00
C SER A 111 -46.65 4.29 7.52
N ARG A 112 -45.59 3.86 8.24
CA ARG A 112 -45.53 3.96 9.72
C ARG A 112 -45.58 5.40 10.23
N ALA A 113 -44.91 6.33 9.54
CA ALA A 113 -44.95 7.74 9.90
C ALA A 113 -46.36 8.32 9.70
N ASN A 114 -47.05 7.91 8.63
CA ASN A 114 -48.42 8.34 8.37
C ASN A 114 -49.43 7.77 9.38
N THR A 115 -49.28 6.50 9.78
CA THR A 115 -50.14 5.91 10.83
C THR A 115 -49.90 6.58 12.17
N ALA A 116 -48.64 6.75 12.59
CA ALA A 116 -48.31 7.44 13.84
C ALA A 116 -48.83 8.89 13.87
N LYS A 117 -48.81 9.58 12.72
CA LYS A 117 -49.40 10.92 12.58
C LYS A 117 -50.92 10.90 12.72
N ALA A 118 -51.60 9.89 12.18
CA ALA A 118 -53.04 9.73 12.33
C ALA A 118 -53.42 9.42 13.79
N ASP A 119 -52.70 8.52 14.44
CA ASP A 119 -52.92 8.14 15.84
C ASP A 119 -52.74 9.37 16.77
N LEU A 120 -51.68 10.16 16.58
CA LEU A 120 -51.45 11.40 17.33
C LEU A 120 -52.56 12.45 17.08
N GLN A 121 -53.09 12.51 15.86
CA GLN A 121 -54.18 13.42 15.55
C GLN A 121 -55.49 12.99 16.23
N GLU A 122 -55.77 11.68 16.25
CA GLU A 122 -56.91 11.11 16.96
C GLU A 122 -56.82 11.34 18.47
N GLU A 123 -55.65 11.12 19.08
CA GLU A 123 -55.40 11.43 20.50
C GLU A 123 -55.59 12.92 20.80
N LEU A 124 -55.10 13.80 19.92
CA LEU A 124 -55.26 15.24 20.06
C LEU A 124 -56.75 15.63 20.03
N ASP A 125 -57.52 15.06 19.11
CA ASP A 125 -58.94 15.38 18.96
C ASP A 125 -59.79 14.76 20.08
N ALA A 126 -59.46 13.56 20.56
CA ALA A 126 -60.05 12.95 21.76
C ALA A 126 -59.76 13.77 23.04
N CYS A 127 -58.55 14.32 23.16
CA CYS A 127 -58.18 15.21 24.27
C CYS A 127 -58.97 16.53 24.23
N LYS A 128 -59.20 17.10 23.03
CA LYS A 128 -60.04 18.30 22.85
C LYS A 128 -61.50 18.03 23.20
N THR A 129 -62.07 16.90 22.77
CA THR A 129 -63.47 16.56 23.07
C THR A 129 -63.67 16.30 24.56
N SER A 130 -62.78 15.53 25.19
CA SER A 130 -62.79 15.31 26.65
C SER A 130 -62.72 16.64 27.42
N ARG A 131 -61.82 17.57 27.04
CA ARG A 131 -61.77 18.91 27.64
C ARG A 131 -63.05 19.72 27.43
N MET A 132 -63.70 19.61 26.28
CA MET A 132 -64.97 20.30 26.02
C MET A 132 -66.13 19.70 26.82
N GLU A 133 -66.17 18.38 26.99
CA GLU A 133 -67.17 17.69 27.81
C GLU A 133 -66.98 18.00 29.29
N GLU A 134 -65.75 17.99 29.79
CA GLU A 134 -65.43 18.46 31.14
C GLU A 134 -65.86 19.91 31.33
N ALA A 135 -65.60 20.80 30.36
CA ALA A 135 -66.02 22.20 30.43
C ALA A 135 -67.55 22.37 30.39
N ARG A 136 -68.29 21.52 29.67
CA ARG A 136 -69.76 21.50 29.64
C ARG A 136 -70.36 20.95 30.93
N ALA A 137 -69.82 19.86 31.46
CA ALA A 137 -70.21 19.31 32.76
C ALA A 137 -69.94 20.32 33.90
N HIS A 138 -68.83 21.05 33.84
CA HIS A 138 -68.50 22.10 34.80
C HIS A 138 -69.39 23.36 34.70
N LYS A 139 -70.07 23.57 33.56
CA LYS A 139 -71.06 24.63 33.34
C LYS A 139 -72.48 24.21 33.74
N GLN A 140 -72.84 22.94 33.59
CA GLN A 140 -74.16 22.41 34.00
C GLN A 140 -74.28 22.12 35.50
N ALA A 141 -73.17 21.77 36.18
CA ALA A 141 -73.16 21.50 37.62
C ALA A 141 -73.15 22.77 38.52
N LYS A 142 -73.50 23.95 38.00
CA LYS A 142 -73.49 25.21 38.77
C LYS A 142 -74.76 26.05 38.58
N ALA A 143 -75.79 25.65 39.32
CA ALA A 143 -76.69 26.55 40.05
C ALA A 143 -76.52 26.27 41.57
N PRO A 144 -76.82 27.22 42.46
CA PRO A 144 -75.82 27.83 43.34
C PRO A 144 -75.65 27.08 44.65
N THR A 145 -74.45 26.59 44.93
CA THR A 145 -73.99 26.41 46.32
C THR A 145 -72.47 26.31 46.37
N VAL A 146 -71.92 27.00 47.38
CA VAL A 146 -70.54 26.91 47.87
C VAL A 146 -69.46 27.64 47.05
N SER A 147 -69.27 28.90 47.43
CA SER A 147 -68.27 29.86 46.97
C SER A 147 -66.85 29.66 47.53
N TYR A 148 -66.47 28.48 48.06
CA TYR A 148 -65.18 28.34 48.75
C TYR A 148 -64.24 27.23 48.26
N HIS A 149 -64.64 26.35 47.32
CA HIS A 149 -63.78 25.25 46.82
C HIS A 149 -63.37 25.34 45.34
N ARG A 150 -63.94 26.27 44.57
CA ARG A 150 -63.53 26.48 43.17
C ARG A 150 -62.23 27.28 43.05
N GLN A 151 -61.94 28.17 44.00
CA GLN A 151 -60.69 28.95 43.99
C GLN A 151 -59.46 28.06 44.24
N GLY A 152 -59.54 27.01 45.07
CA GLY A 152 -58.40 26.12 45.36
C GLY A 152 -57.98 25.20 44.20
N LYS A 153 -58.92 24.52 43.52
CA LYS A 153 -58.57 23.65 42.37
C LYS A 153 -58.18 24.43 41.12
N GLN A 154 -58.79 25.61 40.92
CA GLN A 154 -58.48 26.49 39.80
C GLN A 154 -57.13 27.19 40.01
N THR A 155 -56.75 27.51 41.24
CA THR A 155 -55.39 27.98 41.55
C THR A 155 -54.35 26.89 41.32
N ILE A 156 -54.58 25.63 41.74
CA ILE A 156 -53.63 24.52 41.53
C ILE A 156 -53.40 24.22 40.04
N ALA A 157 -54.46 24.17 39.23
CA ALA A 157 -54.35 23.95 37.78
C ALA A 157 -53.67 25.14 37.08
N VAL A 158 -53.95 26.37 37.52
CA VAL A 158 -53.29 27.58 37.00
C VAL A 158 -51.82 27.64 37.43
N THR A 159 -51.47 27.22 38.65
CA THR A 159 -50.07 27.13 39.09
C THR A 159 -49.31 26.03 38.35
N ALA A 160 -49.92 24.87 38.10
CA ALA A 160 -49.32 23.80 37.30
C ALA A 160 -49.11 24.22 35.83
N ALA A 161 -50.09 24.89 35.23
CA ALA A 161 -49.96 25.45 33.89
C ALA A 161 -48.91 26.57 33.82
N LYS A 162 -48.83 27.43 34.84
CA LYS A 162 -47.78 28.47 34.95
C LYS A 162 -46.39 27.85 35.13
N ALA A 163 -46.26 26.81 35.94
CA ALA A 163 -44.99 26.08 36.10
C ALA A 163 -44.56 25.42 34.78
N LYS A 164 -45.49 24.77 34.07
CA LYS A 164 -45.19 24.17 32.76
C LYS A 164 -44.86 25.23 31.70
N ALA A 165 -45.56 26.36 31.71
CA ALA A 165 -45.25 27.48 30.82
C ALA A 165 -43.88 28.10 31.13
N ALA A 166 -43.49 28.17 32.40
CA ALA A 166 -42.16 28.63 32.80
C ALA A 166 -41.06 27.67 32.30
N ILE A 167 -41.23 26.36 32.50
CA ILE A 167 -40.27 25.34 32.01
C ILE A 167 -40.16 25.39 30.49
N LEU A 168 -41.28 25.41 29.76
CA LEU A 168 -41.27 25.50 28.30
C LEU A 168 -40.68 26.83 27.81
N SER A 169 -40.86 27.93 28.56
CA SER A 169 -40.25 29.21 28.23
C SER A 169 -38.74 29.18 28.41
N GLU A 170 -38.25 28.49 29.43
CA GLU A 170 -36.82 28.32 29.69
C GLU A 170 -36.17 27.39 28.65
N GLU A 171 -36.81 26.28 28.31
CA GLU A 171 -36.37 25.37 27.25
C GLU A 171 -36.35 26.05 25.88
N ASN A 172 -37.36 26.85 25.56
CA ASN A 172 -37.39 27.61 24.31
C ASN A 172 -36.31 28.70 24.28
N ALA A 173 -36.04 29.36 25.42
CA ALA A 173 -34.93 30.31 25.52
C ALA A 173 -33.57 29.61 25.32
N TYR A 174 -33.38 28.42 25.89
CA TYR A 174 -32.19 27.60 25.67
C TYR A 174 -32.04 27.22 24.19
N LEU A 175 -33.09 26.70 23.55
CA LEU A 175 -33.08 26.33 22.14
C LEU A 175 -32.82 27.53 21.22
N HIS A 176 -33.35 28.72 21.56
CA HIS A 176 -33.05 29.93 20.82
C HIS A 176 -31.57 30.32 20.92
N LEU A 177 -30.96 30.12 22.09
CA LEU A 177 -29.55 30.39 22.32
C LEU A 177 -28.66 29.39 21.57
N GLU A 178 -28.98 28.10 21.64
CA GLU A 178 -28.29 27.04 20.89
C GLU A 178 -28.42 27.23 19.36
N ASN A 179 -29.60 27.60 18.88
CA ASN A 179 -29.81 27.88 17.46
C ASN A 179 -29.05 29.15 17.01
N ALA A 180 -28.96 30.16 17.87
CA ALA A 180 -28.13 31.34 17.60
C ALA A 180 -26.64 30.98 17.54
N ASP A 181 -26.15 30.12 18.44
CA ASP A 181 -24.76 29.63 18.42
C ASP A 181 -24.47 28.79 17.17
N LEU A 182 -25.39 27.90 16.78
CA LEU A 182 -25.26 27.11 15.55
C LEU A 182 -25.28 27.99 14.29
N LEU A 183 -26.15 29.01 14.25
CA LEU A 183 -26.17 29.98 13.16
C LEU A 183 -24.88 30.80 13.11
N ALA A 184 -24.34 31.22 14.26
CA ALA A 184 -23.04 31.89 14.32
C ALA A 184 -21.90 30.99 13.85
N GLN A 185 -21.91 29.71 14.19
CA GLN A 185 -20.94 28.73 13.67
C GLN A 185 -21.09 28.50 12.17
N ILE A 186 -22.32 28.45 11.65
CA ILE A 186 -22.60 28.34 10.21
C ILE A 186 -22.12 29.61 9.49
N ASP A 187 -22.29 30.79 10.08
CA ASP A 187 -21.91 32.06 9.47
C ASP A 187 -20.38 32.25 9.51
N ASP A 188 -19.71 31.85 10.60
CA ASP A 188 -18.25 31.75 10.67
C ASP A 188 -17.72 30.74 9.64
N PHE A 189 -18.41 29.61 9.49
CA PHE A 189 -18.12 28.62 8.46
C PHE A 189 -18.41 29.15 7.04
N SER A 190 -19.36 30.06 6.85
CA SER A 190 -19.72 30.56 5.53
C SER A 190 -18.92 31.80 5.13
N SER A 191 -18.34 32.52 6.10
CA SER A 191 -17.66 33.80 5.88
C SER A 191 -16.16 33.67 5.56
N THR A 192 -15.50 32.57 5.96
CA THR A 192 -14.10 32.31 5.61
C THR A 192 -13.99 31.44 4.36
N ASN A 193 -13.59 32.04 3.23
CA ASN A 193 -13.37 31.29 1.97
C ASN A 193 -12.16 30.34 2.01
N GLU A 194 -11.29 30.46 3.02
CA GLU A 194 -10.04 29.70 3.14
C GLU A 194 -9.94 28.99 4.49
N ILE A 195 -9.57 27.70 4.46
CA ILE A 195 -9.31 26.91 5.66
C ILE A 195 -7.86 27.16 6.11
N VAL A 196 -7.69 27.65 7.35
CA VAL A 196 -6.37 27.89 7.95
C VAL A 196 -5.71 26.56 8.31
N THR A 197 -4.62 26.23 7.63
CA THR A 197 -3.92 24.95 7.75
C THR A 197 -2.53 25.06 8.36
N TYR A 198 -1.98 26.27 8.50
CA TYR A 198 -0.65 26.52 9.04
C TYR A 198 -0.68 27.71 10.02
N LYS A 199 -0.23 27.50 11.26
CA LYS A 199 -0.25 28.52 12.31
C LYS A 199 0.95 28.35 13.24
N GLY A 200 1.65 29.45 13.54
CA GLY A 200 2.75 29.45 14.51
C GLY A 200 3.97 28.62 14.08
N GLY A 201 4.26 28.55 12.78
CA GLY A 201 5.41 27.78 12.26
C GLY A 201 5.17 26.28 12.11
N GLN A 202 3.94 25.81 12.34
CA GLN A 202 3.57 24.40 12.21
C GLN A 202 2.20 24.23 11.55
N TYR A 203 2.01 23.06 10.93
CA TYR A 203 0.69 22.66 10.43
C TYR A 203 -0.22 22.33 11.60
N VAL A 204 -1.49 22.71 11.50
CA VAL A 204 -2.48 22.44 12.54
C VAL A 204 -2.67 20.93 12.69
N ASP A 205 -2.92 20.45 13.91
CA ASP A 205 -2.93 19.01 14.24
C ASP A 205 -3.91 18.21 13.38
N PHE A 206 -5.08 18.75 13.06
CA PHE A 206 -6.05 18.05 12.20
C PHE A 206 -5.50 17.82 10.78
N VAL A 207 -4.66 18.72 10.26
CA VAL A 207 -3.99 18.55 8.96
C VAL A 207 -2.98 17.41 9.06
N ARG A 208 -2.14 17.41 10.12
CA ARG A 208 -1.16 16.35 10.35
C ARG A 208 -1.83 14.98 10.51
N GLN A 209 -2.88 14.91 11.33
CA GLN A 209 -3.66 13.69 11.54
C GLN A 209 -4.25 13.18 10.23
N THR A 210 -4.85 14.06 9.43
CA THR A 210 -5.38 13.68 8.10
C THR A 210 -4.30 13.10 7.20
N TYR A 211 -3.08 13.65 7.23
CA TYR A 211 -1.96 13.09 6.47
C TYR A 211 -1.56 11.70 6.97
N TYR A 212 -1.45 11.50 8.28
CA TYR A 212 -1.14 10.18 8.85
C TYR A 212 -2.23 9.16 8.53
N ASP A 213 -3.50 9.52 8.62
CA ASP A 213 -4.63 8.66 8.29
C ASP A 213 -4.60 8.24 6.82
N LEU A 214 -4.38 9.20 5.91
CA LEU A 214 -4.29 8.91 4.47
C LEU A 214 -3.05 8.06 4.14
N LEU A 215 -1.94 8.26 4.82
CA LEU A 215 -0.75 7.42 4.68
C LEU A 215 -1.00 5.99 5.19
N ALA A 216 -1.73 5.84 6.30
CA ALA A 216 -2.14 4.55 6.84
C ALA A 216 -3.06 3.78 5.88
N GLU A 217 -3.92 4.50 5.15
CA GLU A 217 -4.77 3.99 4.06
C GLU A 217 -3.99 3.78 2.74
N ASN A 218 -2.66 3.80 2.76
CA ASN A 218 -1.78 3.61 1.60
C ASN A 218 -1.97 4.63 0.46
N VAL A 219 -2.42 5.84 0.76
CA VAL A 219 -2.44 6.92 -0.23
C VAL A 219 -1.02 7.39 -0.49
N ALA A 220 -0.60 7.39 -1.75
CA ALA A 220 0.74 7.83 -2.13
C ALA A 220 0.99 9.29 -1.68
N ALA A 221 2.12 9.55 -1.03
CA ALA A 221 2.48 10.88 -0.50
C ALA A 221 2.37 12.03 -1.53
N GLU A 222 2.61 11.74 -2.81
CA GLU A 222 2.48 12.73 -3.90
C GLU A 222 1.04 13.04 -4.32
N ARG A 223 0.07 12.24 -3.86
CA ARG A 223 -1.35 12.37 -4.16
C ARG A 223 -2.16 12.94 -3.02
N ILE A 224 -1.63 12.96 -1.80
CA ILE A 224 -2.35 13.45 -0.62
C ILE A 224 -2.75 14.92 -0.78
N GLU A 225 -1.78 15.82 -1.01
CA GLU A 225 -2.07 17.25 -1.17
C GLU A 225 -3.08 17.52 -2.31
N PRO A 226 -2.86 17.06 -3.57
CA PRO A 226 -3.83 17.28 -4.64
C PRO A 226 -5.23 16.75 -4.31
N THR A 227 -5.31 15.57 -3.69
CA THR A 227 -6.59 14.96 -3.33
C THR A 227 -7.32 15.80 -2.30
N MET A 228 -6.65 16.24 -1.24
CA MET A 228 -7.26 17.09 -0.21
C MET A 228 -7.76 18.41 -0.80
N ARG A 229 -6.96 19.06 -1.65
CA ARG A 229 -7.38 20.30 -2.33
C ARG A 229 -8.61 20.08 -3.20
N ILE A 230 -8.64 19.00 -3.98
CA ILE A 230 -9.79 18.67 -4.84
C ILE A 230 -11.03 18.40 -4.00
N VAL A 231 -10.93 17.58 -2.94
CA VAL A 231 -12.07 17.21 -2.10
C VAL A 231 -12.63 18.44 -1.38
N LEU A 232 -11.79 19.23 -0.71
CA LEU A 232 -12.23 20.41 0.03
C LEU A 232 -12.80 21.49 -0.91
N ARG A 233 -12.19 21.70 -2.08
CA ARG A 233 -12.74 22.64 -3.08
C ARG A 233 -14.07 22.16 -3.66
N ARG A 234 -14.22 20.88 -3.98
CA ARG A 234 -15.41 20.35 -4.68
C ARG A 234 -16.60 20.08 -3.77
N PHE A 235 -16.35 19.59 -2.56
CA PHE A 235 -17.41 19.23 -1.61
C PHE A 235 -17.74 20.35 -0.63
N VAL A 236 -16.73 21.11 -0.19
CA VAL A 236 -16.90 22.18 0.82
C VAL A 236 -16.95 23.56 0.17
N GLY A 237 -16.56 23.69 -1.11
CA GLY A 237 -16.56 24.97 -1.82
C GLY A 237 -15.49 25.94 -1.34
N ARG A 238 -14.52 25.47 -0.55
CA ARG A 238 -13.48 26.31 0.06
C ARG A 238 -12.11 26.04 -0.52
N GLU A 239 -11.31 27.09 -0.54
CA GLU A 239 -9.88 26.96 -0.78
C GLU A 239 -9.17 26.50 0.50
N VAL A 240 -8.05 25.82 0.31
CA VAL A 240 -7.21 25.32 1.39
C VAL A 240 -5.92 26.11 1.34
N GLY A 241 -5.45 26.59 2.49
CA GLY A 241 -4.18 27.28 2.57
C GLY A 241 -2.98 26.37 2.29
N ASP A 242 -1.86 26.65 2.96
CA ASP A 242 -0.65 25.86 2.80
C ASP A 242 -0.84 24.45 3.38
N LEU A 243 -0.54 23.43 2.57
CA LEU A 243 -0.56 22.03 2.97
C LEU A 243 0.87 21.47 3.00
N PRO A 244 1.12 20.40 3.77
CA PRO A 244 2.41 19.71 3.77
C PRO A 244 2.83 19.32 2.35
N ARG A 245 4.01 19.79 1.94
CA ARG A 245 4.59 19.41 0.64
C ARG A 245 4.95 17.93 0.62
N LYS A 246 5.12 17.38 -0.59
CA LYS A 246 5.57 15.99 -0.81
C LYS A 246 6.81 15.59 0.01
N SER A 247 7.77 16.48 0.22
CA SER A 247 8.96 16.21 1.06
C SER A 247 8.58 15.95 2.51
N LEU A 248 7.80 16.84 3.11
CA LEU A 248 7.33 16.69 4.49
C LEU A 248 6.41 15.48 4.64
N CYS A 249 5.57 15.20 3.64
CA CYS A 249 4.73 14.00 3.65
C CYS A 249 5.57 12.70 3.60
N ARG A 250 6.74 12.71 2.94
CA ARG A 250 7.67 11.58 2.98
C ARG A 250 8.34 11.43 4.35
N GLU A 251 8.65 12.53 5.01
CA GLU A 251 9.15 12.52 6.39
C GLU A 251 8.10 11.95 7.35
N MET A 252 6.84 12.38 7.24
CA MET A 252 5.71 11.82 7.99
C MET A 252 5.52 10.32 7.72
N TYR A 253 5.70 9.88 6.47
CA TYR A 253 5.66 8.45 6.15
C TYR A 253 6.81 7.66 6.81
N ALA A 254 8.02 8.22 6.81
CA ALA A 254 9.16 7.62 7.49
C ALA A 254 8.94 7.54 9.01
N GLU A 255 8.32 8.56 9.60
CA GLU A 255 7.89 8.57 11.01
C GLU A 255 6.88 7.45 11.29
N CYS A 256 5.81 7.33 10.49
CA CYS A 256 4.85 6.23 10.58
C CYS A 256 5.52 4.86 10.49
N LEU A 257 6.46 4.71 9.55
CA LEU A 257 7.20 3.46 9.38
C LEU A 257 8.03 3.14 10.62
N GLY A 258 8.72 4.14 11.19
CA GLY A 258 9.48 3.99 12.43
C GLY A 258 8.60 3.57 13.61
N LEU A 259 7.45 4.24 13.81
CA LEU A 259 6.47 3.87 14.83
C LEU A 259 5.96 2.43 14.64
N ALA A 260 5.66 2.05 13.40
CA ALA A 260 5.24 0.68 13.08
C ALA A 260 6.38 -0.34 13.35
N GLN A 261 7.64 0.01 13.09
CA GLN A 261 8.81 -0.84 13.42
C GLN A 261 8.95 -1.02 14.93
N MET A 262 8.80 0.04 15.72
CA MET A 262 8.82 -0.03 17.17
C MET A 262 7.71 -0.92 17.72
N GLN A 263 6.46 -0.70 17.28
CA GLN A 263 5.33 -1.50 17.73
C GLN A 263 5.52 -2.98 17.39
N ARG A 264 6.10 -3.29 16.21
CA ARG A 264 6.48 -4.66 15.85
C ARG A 264 7.54 -5.22 16.79
N GLY A 265 8.56 -4.44 17.12
CA GLY A 265 9.58 -4.83 18.09
C GLY A 265 9.00 -5.16 19.46
N GLU A 266 8.09 -4.32 19.98
CA GLU A 266 7.39 -4.56 21.25
C GLU A 266 6.57 -5.84 21.21
N VAL A 267 5.73 -6.01 20.19
CA VAL A 267 4.87 -7.19 20.06
C VAL A 267 5.69 -8.46 19.89
N LEU A 268 6.71 -8.46 19.02
CA LEU A 268 7.49 -9.65 18.69
C LEU A 268 8.52 -10.02 19.76
N THR A 269 8.74 -9.15 20.75
CA THR A 269 9.59 -9.43 21.92
C THR A 269 8.80 -9.59 23.22
N ASP A 270 7.47 -9.56 23.15
CA ASP A 270 6.58 -9.78 24.30
C ASP A 270 6.75 -11.21 24.85
N PRO A 271 7.13 -11.36 26.14
CA PRO A 271 7.24 -12.68 26.78
C PRO A 271 5.93 -13.48 26.78
N ALA A 272 4.77 -12.82 26.68
CA ALA A 272 3.47 -13.48 26.61
C ALA A 272 3.18 -14.12 25.24
N LEU A 273 4.08 -13.95 24.27
CA LEU A 273 3.90 -14.47 22.92
C LEU A 273 4.29 -15.96 22.85
N GLU A 274 3.29 -16.84 22.85
CA GLU A 274 3.52 -18.29 22.91
C GLU A 274 4.17 -18.85 21.63
N HIS A 275 3.75 -18.36 20.47
CA HIS A 275 4.16 -18.88 19.16
C HIS A 275 4.15 -17.80 18.08
N ALA A 276 5.29 -17.60 17.42
CA ALA A 276 5.39 -16.84 16.17
C ALA A 276 5.79 -17.75 15.00
N THR A 277 5.10 -17.58 13.87
CA THR A 277 5.48 -18.19 12.59
C THR A 277 5.97 -17.10 11.65
N HIS A 278 7.21 -17.19 11.20
CA HIS A 278 7.73 -16.30 10.17
C HIS A 278 7.39 -16.86 8.79
N SER A 279 6.65 -16.09 8.01
CA SER A 279 6.29 -16.42 6.64
C SER A 279 7.08 -15.54 5.68
N THR A 280 7.76 -16.18 4.72
CA THR A 280 8.47 -15.45 3.66
C THR A 280 7.79 -15.62 2.31
N ASP A 281 7.66 -14.51 1.58
CA ASP A 281 7.21 -14.50 0.20
C ASP A 281 8.21 -13.72 -0.66
N GLY A 282 8.40 -14.17 -1.89
CA GLY A 282 9.25 -13.52 -2.86
C GLY A 282 8.50 -13.31 -4.15
N THR A 283 8.76 -12.21 -4.85
CA THR A 283 8.20 -11.95 -6.18
C THR A 283 9.22 -11.29 -7.08
N SER A 284 9.01 -11.38 -8.39
CA SER A 284 9.84 -10.68 -9.36
C SER A 284 8.96 -9.86 -10.27
N LYS A 285 9.23 -8.56 -10.35
CA LYS A 285 8.51 -7.61 -11.22
C LYS A 285 9.53 -6.77 -11.97
N TRP A 286 9.39 -6.69 -13.29
CA TRP A 286 10.22 -5.85 -14.15
C TRP A 286 11.74 -6.04 -14.00
N GLN A 287 12.20 -7.29 -13.82
CA GLN A 287 13.61 -7.67 -13.57
C GLN A 287 14.10 -7.45 -12.13
N ASP A 288 13.36 -6.71 -11.32
CA ASP A 288 13.63 -6.54 -9.89
C ASP A 288 13.03 -7.70 -9.08
N LYS A 289 13.65 -8.05 -7.96
CA LYS A 289 13.22 -9.15 -7.10
C LYS A 289 12.94 -8.61 -5.71
N TYR A 290 11.75 -8.86 -5.22
CA TYR A 290 11.34 -8.40 -3.89
C TYR A 290 11.18 -9.60 -2.98
N ASN A 291 11.66 -9.48 -1.75
CA ASN A 291 11.42 -10.43 -0.68
C ASN A 291 10.69 -9.72 0.45
N GLY A 292 9.58 -10.31 0.88
CA GLY A 292 8.79 -9.90 2.02
C GLY A 292 8.83 -10.96 3.12
N GLY A 293 8.80 -10.49 4.36
CA GLY A 293 8.67 -11.32 5.55
C GLY A 293 7.57 -10.80 6.45
N GLN A 294 6.75 -11.71 6.97
CA GLN A 294 5.66 -11.41 7.90
C GLN A 294 5.69 -12.38 9.07
N TRP A 295 5.32 -11.90 10.26
CA TRP A 295 5.15 -12.71 11.45
C TRP A 295 3.67 -12.92 11.73
N ILE A 296 3.27 -14.19 11.77
CA ILE A 296 1.94 -14.61 12.18
C ILE A 296 2.03 -14.99 13.65
N VAL A 297 1.39 -14.21 14.50
CA VAL A 297 1.43 -14.40 15.96
C VAL A 297 0.04 -14.71 16.49
N LYS A 298 -0.04 -15.65 17.43
CA LYS A 298 -1.27 -15.90 18.17
C LYS A 298 -1.28 -15.05 19.42
N THR A 299 -2.26 -14.17 19.54
CA THR A 299 -2.49 -13.40 20.76
C THR A 299 -2.95 -14.31 21.90
N PRO A 300 -2.77 -13.92 23.17
CA PRO A 300 -3.29 -14.68 24.33
C PRO A 300 -4.81 -14.95 24.28
N GLN A 301 -5.54 -14.17 23.48
CA GLN A 301 -6.98 -14.33 23.24
C GLN A 301 -7.30 -15.35 22.14
N GLY A 302 -6.30 -16.07 21.62
CA GLY A 302 -6.43 -17.07 20.56
C GLY A 302 -6.60 -16.48 19.14
N LYS A 303 -6.56 -15.16 18.97
CA LYS A 303 -6.67 -14.51 17.64
C LYS A 303 -5.30 -14.46 16.97
N SER A 304 -5.24 -14.91 15.72
CA SER A 304 -4.05 -14.73 14.86
C SER A 304 -3.99 -13.29 14.35
N ARG A 305 -2.81 -12.67 14.47
CA ARG A 305 -2.49 -11.38 13.86
C ARG A 305 -1.27 -11.53 12.95
N VAL A 306 -1.25 -10.76 11.87
CA VAL A 306 -0.16 -10.75 10.89
C VAL A 306 0.54 -9.41 10.96
N TYR A 307 1.85 -9.45 11.17
CA TYR A 307 2.71 -8.28 11.21
C TYR A 307 3.70 -8.40 10.05
N THR A 308 3.47 -7.62 8.99
CA THR A 308 4.48 -7.45 7.94
C THR A 308 5.72 -6.87 8.58
N GLY A 309 6.88 -7.52 8.53
CA GLY A 309 8.10 -6.96 9.11
C GLY A 309 8.94 -6.24 8.06
N TYR A 310 9.10 -6.82 6.87
CA TYR A 310 9.88 -6.19 5.81
C TYR A 310 9.33 -6.52 4.42
N LEU A 311 9.61 -5.61 3.48
CA LEU A 311 9.50 -5.81 2.05
C LEU A 311 10.66 -5.04 1.42
N LYS A 312 11.65 -5.75 0.88
CA LYS A 312 12.85 -5.13 0.32
C LYS A 312 13.19 -5.73 -1.05
N ASP A 313 13.88 -4.94 -1.84
CA ASP A 313 14.54 -5.41 -3.05
C ASP A 313 15.71 -6.33 -2.68
N SER A 314 15.94 -7.35 -3.50
CA SER A 314 16.97 -8.35 -3.32
C SER A 314 17.70 -8.57 -4.63
N ALA A 315 19.03 -8.47 -4.58
CA ALA A 315 19.87 -8.66 -5.76
C ALA A 315 19.67 -10.04 -6.41
N ASP A 316 19.38 -11.06 -5.60
CA ASP A 316 19.10 -12.41 -6.06
C ASP A 316 17.88 -13.05 -5.39
N GLY A 317 17.43 -14.16 -5.95
CA GLY A 317 16.31 -14.95 -5.40
C GLY A 317 16.80 -16.17 -4.65
N THR A 318 18.03 -16.14 -4.12
CA THR A 318 18.67 -17.27 -3.44
C THR A 318 18.29 -17.32 -1.96
N ALA A 319 18.55 -18.46 -1.30
CA ALA A 319 18.32 -18.61 0.14
C ALA A 319 19.16 -17.60 0.96
N MET A 320 20.39 -17.31 0.50
CA MET A 320 21.26 -16.31 1.11
C MET A 320 20.73 -14.89 0.93
N GLY A 321 20.20 -14.56 -0.24
CA GLY A 321 19.56 -13.27 -0.49
C GLY A 321 18.34 -13.05 0.42
N ILE A 322 17.52 -14.09 0.60
CA ILE A 322 16.37 -14.05 1.52
C ILE A 322 16.83 -13.85 2.97
N GLN A 323 17.87 -14.58 3.41
CA GLN A 323 18.44 -14.44 4.75
C GLN A 323 19.00 -13.04 4.99
N LYS A 324 19.74 -12.49 4.02
CA LYS A 324 20.25 -11.12 4.09
C LYS A 324 19.09 -10.12 4.23
N THR A 325 18.03 -10.32 3.45
CA THR A 325 16.84 -9.47 3.52
C THR A 325 16.15 -9.53 4.89
N LEU A 326 16.06 -10.74 5.48
CA LEU A 326 15.55 -10.93 6.84
C LEU A 326 16.41 -10.17 7.87
N GLN A 327 17.73 -10.33 7.82
CA GLN A 327 18.66 -9.63 8.72
C GLN A 327 18.50 -8.12 8.61
N GLU A 328 18.49 -7.59 7.39
CA GLU A 328 18.28 -6.16 7.16
C GLU A 328 16.91 -5.68 7.69
N GLY A 329 15.87 -6.51 7.61
CA GLY A 329 14.54 -6.18 8.16
C GLY A 329 14.51 -6.16 9.69
N LEU A 330 15.18 -7.13 10.33
CA LEU A 330 15.31 -7.19 11.78
C LEU A 330 16.19 -6.08 12.34
N GLU A 331 17.27 -5.71 11.64
CA GLU A 331 18.11 -4.56 11.98
C GLU A 331 17.32 -3.25 11.97
N ASP A 332 16.39 -3.07 11.02
CA ASP A 332 15.55 -1.87 10.98
C ASP A 332 14.62 -1.81 12.20
N ILE A 333 14.02 -2.94 12.60
CA ILE A 333 13.20 -3.04 13.81
C ILE A 333 14.04 -2.74 15.05
N GLU A 334 15.21 -3.33 15.14
CA GLU A 334 16.12 -3.13 16.27
C GLU A 334 16.56 -1.66 16.39
N LYS A 335 16.96 -1.03 15.27
CA LYS A 335 17.31 0.40 15.25
C LYS A 335 16.14 1.26 15.73
N ALA A 336 14.92 0.96 15.30
CA ALA A 336 13.73 1.70 15.72
C ALA A 336 13.49 1.59 17.25
N VAL A 337 13.61 0.39 17.83
CA VAL A 337 13.41 0.16 19.27
C VAL A 337 14.54 0.76 20.12
N THR A 338 15.79 0.54 19.72
CA THR A 338 16.98 1.01 20.46
C THR A 338 17.12 2.54 20.45
N THR A 339 16.56 3.23 19.45
CA THR A 339 16.50 4.70 19.41
C THR A 339 15.72 5.28 20.59
N LEU A 340 14.66 4.61 21.07
CA LEU A 340 13.84 5.08 22.20
C LEU A 340 14.28 4.53 23.55
N HIS A 341 14.87 3.34 23.54
CA HIS A 341 15.41 2.71 24.74
C HIS A 341 16.90 2.42 24.56
N PRO A 342 17.78 3.44 24.66
CA PRO A 342 19.23 3.28 24.47
C PRO A 342 19.88 2.31 25.47
N SER A 343 19.21 2.03 26.59
CA SER A 343 19.62 1.02 27.57
C SER A 343 19.40 -0.43 27.08
N THR A 344 18.70 -0.62 25.96
CA THR A 344 18.54 -1.93 25.32
C THR A 344 19.80 -2.22 24.52
N ALA A 345 20.57 -3.23 24.94
CA ALA A 345 21.76 -3.66 24.21
C ALA A 345 21.44 -4.01 22.75
N ALA A 346 22.34 -3.63 21.83
CA ALA A 346 22.27 -4.04 20.43
C ALA A 346 22.20 -5.58 20.33
N ARG A 347 21.51 -6.08 19.29
CA ARG A 347 21.13 -7.47 18.99
C ARG A 347 20.13 -8.12 19.92
N ARG A 348 19.79 -7.50 21.05
CA ARG A 348 18.84 -8.09 22.00
C ARG A 348 17.42 -8.18 21.46
N VAL A 349 16.98 -7.21 20.65
CA VAL A 349 15.64 -7.21 20.04
C VAL A 349 15.56 -8.24 18.92
N MET A 350 16.49 -8.18 17.95
CA MET A 350 16.56 -9.14 16.86
C MET A 350 16.63 -10.59 17.37
N ASN A 351 17.51 -10.86 18.34
CA ASN A 351 17.69 -12.21 18.85
C ASN A 351 16.43 -12.73 19.54
N LYS A 352 15.75 -11.91 20.36
CA LYS A 352 14.45 -12.27 20.96
C LYS A 352 13.41 -12.63 19.90
N ILE A 353 13.31 -11.85 18.82
CA ILE A 353 12.36 -12.13 17.73
C ILE A 353 12.67 -13.49 17.07
N LEU A 354 13.94 -13.78 16.83
CA LEU A 354 14.39 -15.05 16.24
C LEU A 354 14.12 -16.24 17.17
N VAL A 355 14.38 -16.09 18.47
CA VAL A 355 14.15 -17.13 19.49
C VAL A 355 12.67 -17.52 19.56
N VAL A 356 11.78 -16.53 19.63
CA VAL A 356 10.32 -16.72 19.73
C VAL A 356 9.71 -17.25 18.43
N THR A 357 10.39 -17.10 17.30
CA THR A 357 9.97 -17.67 16.02
C THR A 357 10.19 -19.18 16.01
N LYS A 358 9.13 -19.96 16.27
CA LYS A 358 9.20 -21.44 16.35
C LYS A 358 9.06 -22.13 14.99
N SER A 359 8.53 -21.44 13.99
CA SER A 359 8.28 -22.03 12.69
C SER A 359 8.50 -21.03 11.57
N THR A 360 8.97 -21.53 10.44
CA THR A 360 9.07 -20.78 9.19
C THR A 360 8.16 -21.41 8.15
N MET A 361 7.45 -20.58 7.39
CA MET A 361 6.58 -21.02 6.31
C MET A 361 6.93 -20.28 5.02
N SER A 362 6.78 -20.96 3.89
CA SER A 362 6.98 -20.31 2.60
C SER A 362 6.34 -21.09 1.45
N ASP A 363 5.86 -20.38 0.44
CA ASP A 363 5.11 -20.98 -0.67
C ASP A 363 5.99 -21.48 -1.84
N ARG A 364 7.33 -21.29 -1.81
CA ARG A 364 8.24 -21.72 -2.89
C ARG A 364 9.05 -22.98 -2.55
N CYS A 365 8.94 -23.99 -3.43
CA CYS A 365 9.23 -25.39 -3.11
C CYS A 365 10.70 -25.86 -2.97
N ILE A 366 11.76 -25.04 -3.17
CA ILE A 366 13.15 -25.54 -2.97
C ILE A 366 14.11 -24.51 -2.36
N THR A 367 14.20 -23.30 -2.89
CA THR A 367 15.12 -22.28 -2.36
C THR A 367 14.73 -21.83 -0.97
N GLN A 368 13.43 -21.71 -0.70
CA GLN A 368 12.94 -21.38 0.63
C GLN A 368 12.96 -22.59 1.57
N LYS A 369 12.99 -23.84 1.07
CA LYS A 369 13.28 -25.01 1.92
C LYS A 369 14.70 -24.96 2.48
N LYS A 370 15.68 -24.63 1.64
CA LYS A 370 17.06 -24.44 2.10
C LYS A 370 17.16 -23.31 3.14
N PHE A 371 16.47 -22.19 2.89
CA PHE A 371 16.37 -21.12 3.87
C PHE A 371 15.73 -21.57 5.20
N ASN A 372 14.57 -22.23 5.14
CA ASN A 372 13.82 -22.65 6.32
C ASN A 372 14.53 -23.76 7.14
N LEU A 373 15.19 -24.70 6.46
CA LEU A 373 15.77 -25.90 7.09
C LEU A 373 17.23 -25.75 7.49
N GLU A 374 18.01 -24.94 6.76
CA GLU A 374 19.44 -24.77 7.00
C GLU A 374 19.72 -23.36 7.54
N ASN A 375 19.53 -22.34 6.70
CA ASN A 375 19.99 -20.99 7.02
C ASN A 375 19.28 -20.32 8.21
N PHE A 376 17.96 -20.50 8.33
CA PHE A 376 17.18 -19.89 9.42
C PHE A 376 17.48 -20.59 10.76
N VAL A 377 17.68 -21.90 10.74
CA VAL A 377 18.06 -22.69 11.92
C VAL A 377 19.41 -22.22 12.44
N ASP A 378 20.41 -22.08 11.55
CA ASP A 378 21.75 -21.61 11.94
C ASP A 378 21.71 -20.22 12.59
N VAL A 379 20.95 -19.28 12.00
CA VAL A 379 20.79 -17.93 12.54
C VAL A 379 20.06 -17.95 13.89
N ARG A 380 19.03 -18.79 14.04
CA ARG A 380 18.30 -18.92 15.30
C ARG A 380 19.16 -19.54 16.39
N VAL A 381 19.95 -20.57 16.09
CA VAL A 381 20.89 -21.20 17.04
C VAL A 381 21.94 -20.18 17.49
N GLN A 382 22.47 -19.38 16.57
CA GLN A 382 23.39 -18.30 16.92
C GLN A 382 22.71 -17.26 17.84
N ALA A 383 21.50 -16.82 17.50
CA ALA A 383 20.73 -15.88 18.31
C ALA A 383 20.42 -16.44 19.71
N LEU A 384 20.09 -17.72 19.84
CA LEU A 384 19.88 -18.42 21.12
C LEU A 384 21.15 -18.37 21.99
N ARG A 385 22.31 -18.70 21.42
CA ARG A 385 23.62 -18.64 22.11
C ARG A 385 24.00 -17.25 22.59
N GLU A 386 23.60 -16.22 21.84
CA GLU A 386 23.86 -14.83 22.22
C GLU A 386 22.82 -14.26 23.21
N THR A 387 21.70 -14.97 23.45
CA THR A 387 20.60 -14.50 24.32
C THR A 387 20.59 -15.20 25.68
N ILE A 388 21.04 -16.44 25.74
CA ILE A 388 21.14 -17.24 26.96
C ILE A 388 22.54 -17.03 27.54
N ASP A 389 22.63 -16.58 28.80
CA ASP A 389 23.91 -16.48 29.50
C ASP A 389 24.58 -17.87 29.54
N SER A 390 25.90 -17.92 29.33
CA SER A 390 26.67 -19.13 28.96
C SER A 390 26.49 -20.35 29.87
N ASP A 391 25.95 -20.17 31.07
CA ASP A 391 25.86 -21.18 32.11
C ASP A 391 24.51 -21.93 32.11
N ASP A 392 23.49 -21.42 31.39
CA ASP A 392 22.16 -22.03 31.28
C ASP A 392 21.95 -22.86 30.01
N TRP A 393 22.92 -22.85 29.08
CA TRP A 393 22.81 -23.57 27.80
C TRP A 393 22.82 -25.09 27.96
N ASP A 394 23.52 -25.60 28.98
CA ASP A 394 23.60 -27.03 29.29
C ASP A 394 22.32 -27.57 29.97
N LEU A 395 21.36 -26.70 30.28
CA LEU A 395 20.09 -27.04 30.92
C LEU A 395 18.91 -27.16 29.95
N LEU A 396 19.08 -26.76 28.69
CA LEU A 396 18.05 -26.88 27.66
C LEU A 396 17.91 -28.33 27.19
N THR A 397 16.68 -28.83 27.20
CA THR A 397 16.37 -30.19 26.73
C THR A 397 16.23 -30.23 25.20
N GLU A 398 16.38 -31.41 24.56
CA GLU A 398 16.23 -31.57 23.10
C GLU A 398 14.84 -31.12 22.56
N GLU A 399 13.86 -30.91 23.44
CA GLU A 399 12.51 -30.44 23.10
C GLU A 399 12.37 -28.90 23.06
N GLU A 400 13.35 -28.15 23.57
CA GLU A 400 13.36 -26.67 23.66
C GLU A 400 14.27 -26.02 22.59
#